data_AF-A0A7V3J281-F1
#
_entry.id   AF-A0A7V3J281-F1
#
_cell.length_a   1.000
_cell.length_b   1.000
_cell.length_c   1.000
_cell.angle_alpha   90.00
_cell.angle_beta   90.00
_cell.angle_gamma   90.00
#
_symmetry.space_group_name_H-M   'P 1'
#
loop_
_entity.id
_entity.type
_entity.pdbx_description
1 polymer ?
#
loop_
_entity_poly.entity_id
_entity_poly.type
_entity_poly.pdbx_seq_one_letter_code
_entity_poly.pdbx_strand_id
1 'polypeptide(L)' 'MAAVGAVTAIAGIGVSAAPAAQADPSYKNCSQAHADGRYNIPRGDAAYAPKLDRDNDGLACEPY' A
#
# COMPACT_ATOMS: atom_id res chain seq x y z
N MET A 1 -54.48 9.43 -6.62
CA MET A 1 -53.94 9.38 -8.00
C MET A 1 -52.46 9.75 -7.93
N ALA A 2 -51.57 8.82 -8.33
CA ALA A 2 -50.16 8.93 -8.73
C ALA A 2 -49.19 9.83 -7.91
N ALA A 3 -47.95 9.46 -7.59
CA ALA A 3 -47.05 8.54 -8.26
C ALA A 3 -45.99 7.99 -7.28
N VAL A 4 -45.63 6.74 -7.51
CA VAL A 4 -44.45 6.04 -7.00
C VAL A 4 -43.20 6.61 -7.70
N GLY A 5 -42.10 6.79 -6.96
CA GLY A 5 -40.75 6.96 -7.53
C GLY A 5 -39.86 7.81 -6.62
N ALA A 6 -38.62 7.49 -6.32
CA ALA A 6 -37.79 6.34 -6.62
C ALA A 6 -36.78 6.22 -5.47
N VAL A 7 -36.60 5.02 -4.91
CA VAL A 7 -35.51 4.74 -3.97
C VAL A 7 -34.21 4.72 -4.77
N THR A 8 -33.47 5.82 -4.76
CA THR A 8 -32.09 5.84 -5.27
C THR A 8 -31.22 5.07 -4.30
N ALA A 9 -30.96 3.80 -4.63
CA ALA A 9 -29.97 2.98 -3.95
C ALA A 9 -28.62 3.70 -4.00
N ILE A 10 -28.16 4.18 -2.84
CA ILE A 10 -26.81 4.68 -2.66
C ILE A 10 -25.93 3.43 -2.69
N ALA A 11 -25.38 3.12 -3.87
CA ALA A 11 -24.43 2.05 -4.06
C ALA A 11 -23.24 2.31 -3.13
N GLY A 12 -23.07 1.42 -2.14
CA GLY A 12 -21.96 1.47 -1.22
C GLY A 12 -20.64 1.51 -1.99
N ILE A 13 -19.83 2.52 -1.69
CA ILE A 13 -18.47 2.63 -2.20
C ILE A 13 -17.71 1.46 -1.58
N GLY A 14 -17.55 0.39 -2.36
CA GLY A 14 -16.72 -0.74 -1.99
C GLY A 14 -15.29 -0.25 -1.83
N VAL A 15 -14.78 -0.30 -0.59
CA VAL A 15 -13.36 -0.14 -0.32
C VAL A 15 -12.66 -1.32 -0.98
N SER A 16 -12.15 -1.11 -2.20
CA SER A 16 -11.22 -2.03 -2.83
C SER A 16 -9.89 -1.91 -2.10
N ALA A 17 -9.77 -2.61 -0.97
CA ALA A 17 -8.48 -2.98 -0.40
C ALA A 17 -7.86 -3.98 -1.39
N ALA A 18 -7.02 -3.46 -2.29
CA ALA A 18 -6.16 -4.29 -3.12
C ALA A 18 -5.37 -5.23 -2.19
N PRO A 19 -5.14 -6.50 -2.58
CA PRO A 19 -4.32 -7.38 -1.77
C PRO A 19 -2.94 -6.75 -1.68
N ALA A 20 -2.52 -6.35 -0.48
CA ALA A 20 -1.13 -6.03 -0.21
C ALA A 20 -0.36 -7.31 -0.52
N ALA A 21 0.22 -7.34 -1.71
CA ALA A 21 1.00 -8.47 -2.18
C ALA A 21 2.13 -8.65 -1.17
N GLN A 22 1.97 -9.65 -0.31
CA GLN A 22 3.00 -10.14 0.59
C GLN A 22 4.08 -10.80 -0.28
N ALA A 23 4.87 -9.99 -0.98
CA ALA A 23 6.14 -10.49 -1.46
C ALA A 23 7.10 -10.47 -0.28
N ASP A 24 7.82 -11.57 -0.10
CA ASP A 24 8.95 -11.62 0.80
C ASP A 24 9.93 -10.49 0.39
N PRO A 25 10.43 -9.67 1.33
CA PRO A 25 11.20 -8.49 1.00
C PRO A 25 12.44 -8.90 0.21
N SER A 26 12.38 -8.64 -1.09
CA SER A 26 13.38 -9.11 -2.07
C SER A 26 14.75 -8.47 -1.84
N TYR A 27 14.78 -7.35 -1.11
CA TYR A 27 15.98 -6.58 -0.83
C TYR A 27 16.66 -7.02 0.47
N LYS A 28 17.98 -7.27 0.38
CA LYS A 28 18.81 -7.51 1.56
C LYS A 28 18.99 -6.24 2.39
N ASN A 29 19.06 -5.08 1.72
CA ASN A 29 19.28 -3.77 2.31
C ASN A 29 18.72 -2.66 1.39
N CYS A 30 18.63 -1.45 1.93
CA CYS A 30 18.12 -0.31 1.17
C CYS A 30 19.02 0.09 0.01
N SER A 31 20.32 -0.21 0.04
CA SER A 31 21.20 0.03 -1.11
C SER A 31 20.77 -0.76 -2.36
N GLN A 32 20.29 -2.00 -2.21
CA GLN A 32 19.73 -2.75 -3.33
C GLN A 32 18.40 -2.15 -3.82
N ALA A 33 17.52 -1.74 -2.89
CA ALA A 33 16.28 -1.08 -3.27
C ALA A 33 16.55 0.23 -4.03
N HIS A 34 17.51 1.03 -3.56
CA HIS A 34 17.94 2.28 -4.19
C HIS A 34 18.59 2.05 -5.56
N ALA A 35 19.37 0.97 -5.72
CA ALA A 35 19.94 0.60 -7.02
C ALA A 35 18.84 0.28 -8.06
N ASP A 36 17.71 -0.26 -7.61
CA ASP A 36 16.52 -0.49 -8.43
C ASP A 36 15.63 0.76 -8.56
N GLY A 37 16.01 1.88 -7.95
CA GLY A 37 15.23 3.13 -7.93
C GLY A 37 14.01 3.09 -7.02
N ARG A 38 13.92 2.11 -6.10
CA ARG A 38 12.87 2.04 -5.09
C ARG A 38 13.26 2.79 -3.83
N TYR A 39 12.41 3.74 -3.45
CA TYR A 39 12.54 4.58 -2.26
C TYR A 39 11.17 4.72 -1.58
N ASN A 40 11.15 5.08 -0.30
CA ASN A 40 9.92 5.33 0.47
C ASN A 40 8.93 4.17 0.38
N ILE A 41 9.38 2.96 0.70
CA ILE A 41 8.62 1.72 0.56
C ILE A 41 7.64 1.61 1.74
N PRO A 42 6.32 1.72 1.56
CA PRO A 42 5.36 1.67 2.66
C PRO A 42 5.13 0.23 3.15
N ARG A 43 4.70 0.05 4.40
CA ARG A 43 4.32 -1.25 5.01
C ARG A 43 3.43 -2.19 4.18
N GLY A 44 2.66 -1.64 3.23
CA GLY A 44 1.80 -2.41 2.34
C GLY A 44 2.45 -2.84 1.02
N ASP A 45 3.68 -2.42 0.74
CA ASP A 45 4.42 -2.79 -0.46
C ASP A 45 5.13 -4.14 -0.25
N ALA A 46 5.17 -4.93 -1.32
CA ALA A 46 5.90 -6.18 -1.44
C ALA A 46 7.40 -6.07 -1.08
N ALA A 47 8.01 -4.91 -1.30
CA ALA A 47 9.40 -4.66 -0.97
C ALA A 47 9.62 -4.25 0.48
N TYR A 48 8.55 -4.03 1.27
CA TYR A 48 8.68 -3.60 2.66
C TYR A 48 9.22 -4.72 3.53
N ALA A 49 10.21 -4.38 4.33
CA ALA A 49 10.65 -5.22 5.42
C ALA A 49 10.82 -4.37 6.67
N PRO A 50 10.40 -4.86 7.86
CA PRO A 50 10.72 -4.19 9.12
C PRO A 50 12.23 -4.01 9.33
N LYS A 51 13.07 -4.92 8.80
CA LYS A 51 14.54 -4.79 8.83
C LYS A 51 15.10 -3.65 7.97
N LEU A 52 14.31 -3.15 7.01
CA LEU A 52 14.69 -2.06 6.10
C LEU A 52 14.20 -0.69 6.58
N ASP A 53 13.29 -0.69 7.56
CA ASP A 53 12.69 0.46 8.21
C ASP A 53 13.44 0.70 9.54
N ARG A 54 14.44 1.58 9.51
CA ARG A 54 15.40 1.72 10.63
C ARG A 54 14.75 2.35 11.86
N ASP A 55 13.86 3.31 11.65
CA ASP A 55 13.17 4.08 12.66
C ASP A 55 11.75 3.57 12.95
N ASN A 56 11.27 2.58 12.18
CA ASN A 56 9.99 1.90 12.37
C ASN A 56 8.79 2.84 12.22
N ASP A 57 8.91 3.85 11.36
CA ASP A 57 7.83 4.80 11.06
C ASP A 57 6.82 4.21 10.05
N GLY A 58 7.21 3.14 9.36
CA GLY A 58 6.42 2.45 8.34
C GLY A 58 6.81 2.74 6.90
N LEU A 59 7.90 3.47 6.68
CA LEU A 59 8.54 3.74 5.40
C LEU A 59 9.96 3.15 5.38
N ALA A 60 10.14 2.06 4.65
CA ALA A 60 11.46 1.51 4.44
C ALA A 60 12.23 2.25 3.33
N CYS A 61 13.57 2.30 3.48
CA CYS A 61 14.49 2.76 2.44
C CYS A 61 14.23 4.17 1.91
N GLU A 62 14.02 5.09 2.84
CA GLU A 62 13.91 6.51 2.55
C GLU A 62 15.21 7.07 1.92
N PRO A 63 15.10 8.14 1.10
CA PRO A 63 16.22 8.68 0.32
C PRO A 63 17.15 9.63 1.10
N TYR A 64 16.89 9.90 2.38
CA TYR A 64 17.51 10.99 3.14
C TYR A 64 18.38 10.53 4.31
#